data_AF-A0A957CNX1-F1
#
_entry.id   AF-A0A957CNX1-F1
#
_cell.length_a   1.000
_cell.length_b   1.000
_cell.length_c   1.000
_cell.angle_alpha   90.00
_cell.angle_beta   90.00
_cell.angle_gamma   90.00
#
_symmetry.space_group_name_H-M   'P 1'
#
loop_
_entity.id
_entity.type
_entity.pdbx_description
1 polymer ?
#
loop_
_entity_poly.entity_id
_entity_poly.type
_entity_poly.pdbx_seq_one_letter_code
_entity_poly.pdbx_strand_id
1 'polypeptide(L)'
;MSSFGRDVLGKGVVVCKDTPNFIGNRFFSVAGSYAMEYALEKGYTVNEIDTITGPTVGRPKTATYRLMDLVGIDVMAHVNGGLYGAIPEDDYREILQGGHIMPLIEKLVENKWLGNKSGQGFYKKVMVNGNREFWTLNPATMEYEASDKARFDSIGAVRKIEDLGERLRQLLTYDDRAATYIRDTLYFNLEYAAYVAPKIAYKLSDVDKAVKWGFSHEAGPFEIWDMLGVAETAVKMEASGYKVAGWVKEMLAAGHNSFYENGSVYDFTGKQMQPRDIDKNIVVVENLHGAGKEVARNDSASLLDMGDGVMLFEFHAKMNAIDDMIIGMGHEGLKRLDTDFDAMVIGNDGDNFCVGANLFAVGVAAGSERWDDLNQMIHGLQ
;
A
#
# COMPACT_ATOMS: atom_id res chain seq x y z
N MET A 1 -24.20 8.04 9.69
CA MET A 1 -23.66 7.38 8.48
C MET A 1 -22.42 6.56 8.80
N SER A 2 -21.42 7.10 9.49
CA SER A 2 -20.18 6.34 9.82
C SER A 2 -20.43 5.08 10.65
N SER A 3 -21.34 5.12 11.63
CA SER A 3 -21.74 3.94 12.41
C SER A 3 -22.34 2.84 11.53
N PHE A 4 -23.26 3.17 10.63
CA PHE A 4 -23.83 2.19 9.70
C PHE A 4 -22.76 1.57 8.77
N GLY A 5 -21.86 2.39 8.21
CA GLY A 5 -20.78 1.88 7.36
C GLY A 5 -19.83 0.93 8.10
N ARG A 6 -19.49 1.25 9.34
CA ARG A 6 -18.62 0.46 10.19
C ARG A 6 -19.31 -0.78 10.74
N ASP A 7 -20.38 -0.57 11.50
CA ASP A 7 -21.00 -1.59 12.35
C ASP A 7 -21.91 -2.53 11.57
N VAL A 8 -22.48 -2.09 10.44
CA VAL A 8 -23.41 -2.90 9.62
C VAL A 8 -22.76 -3.40 8.34
N LEU A 9 -22.00 -2.56 7.64
CA LEU A 9 -21.37 -2.95 6.36
C LEU A 9 -19.94 -3.49 6.51
N GLY A 10 -19.35 -3.43 7.71
CA GLY A 10 -17.99 -3.87 7.97
C GLY A 10 -16.93 -3.10 7.18
N LYS A 11 -17.16 -1.80 6.91
CA LYS A 11 -16.25 -0.96 6.13
C LYS A 11 -15.40 -0.07 7.02
N GLY A 12 -14.13 0.09 6.66
CA GLY A 12 -13.33 1.21 7.13
C GLY A 12 -13.94 2.53 6.64
N VAL A 13 -14.16 3.48 7.55
CA VAL A 13 -14.74 4.79 7.25
C VAL A 13 -13.75 5.89 7.64
N VAL A 14 -13.49 6.80 6.69
CA VAL A 14 -12.76 8.05 6.92
C VAL A 14 -13.72 9.24 6.83
N VAL A 15 -13.50 10.28 7.62
CA VAL A 15 -14.32 11.50 7.59
C VAL A 15 -13.53 12.62 6.91
N CYS A 16 -14.03 13.09 5.77
CA CYS A 16 -13.40 14.15 5.00
C CYS A 16 -14.15 15.48 5.12
N LYS A 17 -13.46 16.56 4.79
CA LYS A 17 -14.09 17.86 4.52
C LYS A 17 -14.79 17.79 3.17
N ASP A 18 -15.89 18.54 3.04
CA ASP A 18 -16.61 18.67 1.78
C ASP A 18 -15.84 19.60 0.84
N THR A 19 -14.87 19.02 0.13
CA THR A 19 -13.98 19.71 -0.81
C THR A 19 -13.88 18.89 -2.10
N PRO A 20 -13.58 19.53 -3.25
CA PRO A 20 -13.53 18.84 -4.54
C PRO A 20 -12.66 17.59 -4.50
N ASN A 21 -13.24 16.45 -4.91
CA ASN A 21 -12.62 15.12 -4.91
C ASN A 21 -12.19 14.57 -3.53
N PHE A 22 -12.71 15.11 -2.43
CA PHE A 22 -12.56 14.61 -1.06
C PHE A 22 -11.08 14.38 -0.67
N ILE A 23 -10.74 13.21 -0.10
CA ILE A 23 -9.35 12.90 0.30
C ILE A 23 -8.61 12.16 -0.81
N GLY A 24 -9.02 10.92 -1.09
CA GLY A 24 -8.25 10.00 -1.93
C GLY A 24 -8.06 10.51 -3.35
N ASN A 25 -9.16 10.84 -4.04
CA ASN A 25 -9.10 11.32 -5.43
C ASN A 25 -8.37 12.66 -5.52
N ARG A 26 -8.56 13.56 -4.55
CA ARG A 26 -7.83 14.82 -4.49
C ARG A 26 -6.32 14.59 -4.41
N PHE A 27 -5.89 13.80 -3.44
CA PHE A 27 -4.48 13.52 -3.22
C PHE A 27 -3.84 12.82 -4.42
N PHE A 28 -4.49 11.75 -4.91
CA PHE A 28 -3.93 10.90 -5.96
C PHE A 28 -3.91 11.60 -7.32
N SER A 29 -4.90 12.44 -7.65
CA SER A 29 -4.90 13.20 -8.91
C SER A 29 -3.66 14.09 -9.03
N VAL A 30 -3.30 14.84 -7.98
CA VAL A 30 -2.13 15.73 -8.04
C VAL A 30 -0.83 14.93 -7.91
N ALA A 31 -0.71 14.05 -6.91
CA ALA A 31 0.50 13.26 -6.69
C ALA A 31 0.81 12.30 -7.85
N GLY A 32 -0.20 11.65 -8.40
CA GLY A 32 -0.07 10.76 -9.56
C GLY A 32 0.28 11.51 -10.84
N SER A 33 -0.34 12.68 -11.08
CA SER A 33 -0.02 13.51 -12.24
C SER A 33 1.42 14.04 -12.17
N TYR A 34 1.89 14.45 -10.98
CA TYR A 34 3.29 14.82 -10.78
C TYR A 34 4.23 13.66 -11.12
N ALA A 35 3.95 12.46 -10.60
CA ALA A 35 4.81 11.30 -10.82
C ALA A 35 4.93 10.91 -12.30
N MET A 36 3.85 11.04 -13.07
CA MET A 36 3.85 10.78 -14.52
C MET A 36 4.47 11.93 -15.32
N GLU A 37 4.23 13.19 -14.94
CA GLU A 37 4.87 14.36 -15.55
C GLU A 37 6.39 14.28 -15.38
N TYR A 38 6.86 14.05 -14.16
CA TYR A 38 8.28 13.88 -13.84
C TYR A 38 8.90 12.72 -14.63
N ALA A 39 8.19 11.59 -14.74
CA ALA A 39 8.64 10.45 -15.52
C ALA A 39 8.92 10.85 -16.99
N LEU A 40 7.96 11.53 -17.62
CA LEU A 40 8.10 11.94 -19.01
C LEU A 40 9.18 13.02 -19.18
N GLU A 41 9.22 14.02 -18.31
CA GLU A 41 10.21 15.11 -18.34
C GLU A 41 11.64 14.56 -18.25
N LYS A 42 11.86 13.54 -17.42
CA LYS A 42 13.18 12.91 -17.23
C LYS A 42 13.42 11.70 -18.16
N GLY A 43 12.54 11.46 -19.12
CA GLY A 43 12.69 10.44 -20.16
C GLY A 43 12.60 8.99 -19.66
N TYR A 44 11.83 8.73 -18.61
CA TYR A 44 11.55 7.36 -18.15
C TYR A 44 10.57 6.68 -19.10
N THR A 45 10.82 5.42 -19.38
CA THR A 45 9.89 4.57 -20.14
C THR A 45 8.74 4.08 -19.25
N VAL A 46 7.63 3.71 -19.87
CA VAL A 46 6.45 3.12 -19.19
C VAL A 46 6.85 1.91 -18.33
N ASN A 47 7.72 1.05 -18.86
CA ASN A 47 8.15 -0.17 -18.20
C ASN A 47 9.14 0.07 -17.04
N GLU A 48 10.03 1.06 -17.17
CA GLU A 48 10.87 1.46 -16.03
C GLU A 48 9.98 1.91 -14.87
N ILE A 49 9.03 2.82 -15.11
CA ILE A 49 8.16 3.33 -14.05
C ILE A 49 7.38 2.20 -13.38
N ASP A 50 6.74 1.31 -14.14
CA ASP A 50 5.97 0.23 -13.53
C ASP A 50 6.84 -0.82 -12.82
N THR A 51 8.13 -0.92 -13.16
CA THR A 51 9.10 -1.71 -12.41
C THR A 51 9.46 -1.03 -11.08
N ILE A 52 9.53 0.30 -11.06
CA ILE A 52 9.92 1.12 -9.92
C ILE A 52 8.78 1.28 -8.91
N THR A 53 7.55 1.49 -9.37
CA THR A 53 6.41 1.95 -8.54
C THR A 53 5.47 0.83 -8.07
N GLY A 54 5.93 -0.42 -8.13
CA GLY A 54 5.16 -1.59 -7.68
C GLY A 54 5.38 -1.96 -6.20
N PRO A 55 5.34 -3.26 -5.85
CA PRO A 55 5.44 -3.74 -4.47
C PRO A 55 6.70 -3.32 -3.72
N THR A 56 7.82 -3.07 -4.42
CA THR A 56 9.07 -2.62 -3.79
C THR A 56 8.89 -1.33 -2.97
N VAL A 57 7.95 -0.47 -3.35
CA VAL A 57 7.63 0.78 -2.63
C VAL A 57 6.27 0.73 -1.92
N GLY A 58 5.76 -0.47 -1.65
CA GLY A 58 4.52 -0.67 -0.92
C GLY A 58 3.25 -0.33 -1.72
N ARG A 59 3.28 -0.54 -3.04
CA ARG A 59 2.15 -0.30 -3.95
C ARG A 59 1.69 -1.57 -4.65
N PRO A 60 0.45 -1.64 -5.15
CA PRO A 60 -0.05 -2.80 -5.89
C PRO A 60 0.80 -3.14 -7.12
N LYS A 61 0.72 -4.39 -7.59
CA LYS A 61 1.39 -4.87 -8.82
C LYS A 61 0.94 -4.15 -10.10
N THR A 62 -0.17 -3.40 -10.04
CA THR A 62 -0.63 -2.53 -11.12
C THR A 62 0.21 -1.27 -11.26
N ALA A 63 1.08 -0.94 -10.29
CA ALA A 63 2.05 0.15 -10.38
C ALA A 63 1.41 1.47 -10.89
N THR A 64 2.07 2.22 -11.80
CA THR A 64 1.59 3.52 -12.28
C THR A 64 0.73 3.38 -13.54
N TYR A 65 1.33 2.95 -14.66
CA TYR A 65 0.70 2.98 -15.98
C TYR A 65 -0.26 1.82 -16.21
N ARG A 66 0.05 0.62 -15.69
CA ARG A 66 -0.92 -0.49 -15.68
C ARG A 66 -2.18 -0.15 -14.88
N LEU A 67 -2.07 0.65 -13.82
CA LEU A 67 -3.23 1.16 -13.09
C LEU A 67 -4.05 2.12 -13.98
N MET A 68 -3.39 3.02 -14.72
CA MET A 68 -4.10 3.90 -15.66
C MET A 68 -4.85 3.11 -16.74
N ASP A 69 -4.22 2.06 -17.28
CA ASP A 69 -4.89 1.17 -18.25
C ASP A 69 -6.04 0.37 -17.62
N LEU A 70 -5.95 0.02 -16.34
CA LEU A 70 -7.00 -0.68 -15.62
C LEU A 70 -8.21 0.22 -15.35
N VAL A 71 -7.98 1.44 -14.87
CA VAL A 71 -9.02 2.42 -14.55
C VAL A 71 -9.66 2.97 -15.82
N GLY A 72 -8.83 3.28 -16.82
CA GLY A 72 -9.21 3.96 -18.05
C GLY A 72 -8.59 5.35 -18.14
N ILE A 73 -7.83 5.59 -19.22
CA ILE A 73 -7.09 6.84 -19.43
C ILE A 73 -8.03 8.05 -19.61
N ASP A 74 -9.19 7.85 -20.25
CA ASP A 74 -10.26 8.85 -20.37
C ASP A 74 -10.89 9.23 -19.02
N VAL A 75 -11.02 8.27 -18.10
CA VAL A 75 -11.55 8.54 -16.76
C VAL A 75 -10.57 9.43 -16.00
N MET A 76 -9.27 9.13 -16.07
CA MET A 76 -8.23 9.99 -15.48
C MET A 76 -8.28 11.40 -16.08
N ALA A 77 -8.34 11.53 -17.41
CA ALA A 77 -8.42 12.82 -18.09
C ALA A 77 -9.63 13.65 -17.60
N HIS A 78 -10.80 13.00 -17.48
CA HIS A 78 -12.01 13.63 -16.99
C HIS A 78 -11.89 14.09 -15.53
N VAL A 79 -11.37 13.23 -14.65
CA VAL A 79 -11.19 13.54 -13.23
C VAL A 79 -10.21 14.69 -13.04
N ASN A 80 -9.08 14.68 -13.75
CA ASN A 80 -8.07 15.74 -13.65
C ASN A 80 -8.58 17.07 -14.22
N GLY A 81 -9.26 17.05 -15.36
CA GLY A 81 -9.86 18.25 -15.96
C GLY A 81 -10.94 18.87 -15.06
N GLY A 82 -11.82 18.04 -14.50
CA GLY A 82 -12.84 18.48 -13.55
C GLY A 82 -12.23 19.04 -12.27
N LEU A 83 -11.20 18.36 -11.72
CA LEU A 83 -10.52 18.82 -10.52
C LEU A 83 -9.82 20.16 -10.75
N TYR A 84 -9.09 20.32 -11.86
CA TYR A 84 -8.36 21.55 -12.18
C TYR A 84 -9.26 22.79 -12.10
N GLY A 85 -10.45 22.73 -12.69
CA GLY A 85 -11.42 23.84 -12.64
C GLY A 85 -12.06 24.05 -11.26
N ALA A 86 -12.13 23.01 -10.43
CA ALA A 86 -12.81 23.05 -9.14
C ALA A 86 -11.96 23.60 -7.99
N ILE A 87 -10.65 23.74 -8.17
CA ILE A 87 -9.68 24.16 -7.14
C ILE A 87 -8.75 25.27 -7.59
N PRO A 88 -9.31 26.43 -7.97
CA PRO A 88 -8.53 27.51 -8.51
C PRO A 88 -7.46 28.07 -7.55
N GLU A 89 -7.64 27.85 -6.24
CA GLU A 89 -6.81 28.31 -5.13
C GLU A 89 -5.72 27.34 -4.68
N ASP A 90 -5.62 26.14 -5.29
CA ASP A 90 -4.56 25.19 -4.95
C ASP A 90 -3.28 25.50 -5.73
N ASP A 91 -2.18 25.71 -5.00
CA ASP A 91 -0.88 26.08 -5.58
C ASP A 91 -0.28 24.99 -6.48
N TYR A 92 -0.76 23.75 -6.36
CA TYR A 92 -0.29 22.59 -7.13
C TYR A 92 -1.23 22.23 -8.27
N ARG A 93 -2.31 22.99 -8.50
CA ARG A 93 -3.32 22.66 -9.51
C ARG A 93 -2.74 22.49 -10.91
N GLU A 94 -1.71 23.27 -11.27
CA GLU A 94 -1.11 23.26 -12.62
C GLU A 94 -0.46 21.92 -12.96
N ILE A 95 -0.11 21.09 -11.96
CA ILE A 95 0.38 19.72 -12.18
C ILE A 95 -0.68 18.84 -12.86
N LEU A 96 -1.97 19.11 -12.65
CA LEU A 96 -3.06 18.39 -13.32
C LEU A 96 -3.10 18.66 -14.83
N GLN A 97 -2.40 19.71 -15.29
CA GLN A 97 -2.25 20.13 -16.69
C GLN A 97 -0.78 20.08 -17.11
N GLY A 98 -0.02 19.11 -16.57
CA GLY A 98 1.40 18.92 -16.87
C GLY A 98 1.71 18.91 -18.37
N GLY A 99 2.77 19.61 -18.76
CA GLY A 99 3.08 19.91 -20.16
C GLY A 99 3.50 18.70 -20.99
N HIS A 100 3.86 17.58 -20.36
CA HIS A 100 4.23 16.34 -21.04
C HIS A 100 3.12 15.29 -20.95
N ILE A 101 2.56 15.07 -19.75
CA ILE A 101 1.56 14.02 -19.51
C ILE A 101 0.21 14.37 -20.13
N MET A 102 -0.24 15.63 -20.06
CA MET A 102 -1.56 16.00 -20.57
C MET A 102 -1.65 15.83 -22.10
N PRO A 103 -0.69 16.32 -22.92
CA PRO A 103 -0.73 16.08 -24.35
C PRO A 103 -0.66 14.59 -24.74
N LEU A 104 0.05 13.77 -23.95
CA LEU A 104 0.09 12.33 -24.16
C LEU A 104 -1.29 11.70 -23.89
N ILE A 105 -1.92 12.03 -22.77
CA ILE A 105 -3.26 11.54 -22.41
C ILE A 105 -4.28 11.96 -23.47
N GLU A 106 -4.27 13.21 -23.93
CA GLU A 106 -5.17 13.71 -24.98
C GLU A 106 -5.05 12.88 -26.25
N LYS A 107 -3.82 12.65 -26.75
CA LYS A 107 -3.59 11.80 -27.93
C LYS A 107 -4.09 10.37 -27.72
N LEU A 108 -3.91 9.78 -26.53
CA LEU A 108 -4.41 8.44 -26.23
C LEU A 108 -5.94 8.39 -26.25
N VAL A 109 -6.60 9.41 -25.72
CA VAL A 109 -8.07 9.52 -25.73
C VAL A 109 -8.58 9.72 -27.17
N GLU A 110 -7.98 10.62 -27.94
CA GLU A 110 -8.33 10.86 -29.36
C GLU A 110 -8.22 9.59 -30.20
N ASN A 111 -7.17 8.81 -29.98
CA ASN A 111 -6.94 7.53 -30.65
C ASN A 111 -7.79 6.37 -30.10
N LYS A 112 -8.59 6.61 -29.05
CA LYS A 112 -9.37 5.59 -28.31
C LYS A 112 -8.51 4.48 -27.71
N TRP A 113 -7.28 4.80 -27.31
CA TRP A 113 -6.36 3.93 -26.58
C TRP A 113 -6.59 4.13 -25.08
N LEU A 114 -7.73 3.65 -24.60
CA LEU A 114 -8.28 3.88 -23.26
C LEU A 114 -7.87 2.81 -22.23
N GLY A 115 -6.84 2.02 -22.51
CA GLY A 115 -6.37 0.95 -21.63
C GLY A 115 -7.03 -0.40 -21.89
N ASN A 116 -7.26 -1.17 -20.82
CA ASN A 116 -7.74 -2.55 -20.87
C ASN A 116 -9.09 -2.67 -21.59
N LYS A 117 -9.98 -1.69 -21.41
CA LYS A 117 -11.32 -1.69 -22.02
C LYS A 117 -11.32 -1.53 -23.54
N SER A 118 -10.26 -0.97 -24.12
CA SER A 118 -10.06 -0.84 -25.57
C SER A 118 -8.98 -1.79 -26.11
N GLY A 119 -8.42 -2.66 -25.27
CA GLY A 119 -7.35 -3.59 -25.62
C GLY A 119 -5.96 -2.96 -25.79
N GLN A 120 -5.85 -1.64 -25.70
CA GLN A 120 -4.58 -0.91 -25.71
C GLN A 120 -4.68 0.46 -25.04
N GLY A 121 -3.58 0.88 -24.41
CA GLY A 121 -3.35 2.15 -23.73
C GLY A 121 -1.85 2.40 -23.60
N PHE A 122 -1.31 2.53 -22.40
CA PHE A 122 0.14 2.49 -22.17
C PHE A 122 0.75 1.11 -22.48
N TYR A 123 -0.05 0.06 -22.36
CA TYR A 123 0.29 -1.30 -22.78
C TYR A 123 -0.58 -1.76 -23.94
N LYS A 124 -0.03 -2.68 -24.74
CA LYS A 124 -0.76 -3.41 -25.76
C LYS A 124 -0.44 -4.90 -25.70
N LYS A 125 -1.49 -5.72 -25.72
CA LYS A 125 -1.34 -7.17 -25.83
C LYS A 125 -1.03 -7.52 -27.29
N VAL A 126 0.09 -8.20 -27.53
CA VAL A 126 0.52 -8.66 -28.87
C VAL A 126 0.75 -10.17 -28.83
N MET A 127 0.48 -10.86 -29.94
CA MET A 127 0.79 -12.28 -30.10
C MET A 127 2.06 -12.42 -30.95
N VAL A 128 3.12 -12.99 -30.39
CA VAL A 128 4.40 -13.21 -31.06
C VAL A 128 4.72 -14.70 -30.98
N ASN A 129 4.83 -15.37 -32.13
CA ASN A 129 5.13 -16.81 -32.21
C ASN A 129 4.20 -17.70 -31.35
N GLY A 130 2.91 -17.34 -31.26
CA GLY A 130 1.91 -18.05 -30.45
C GLY A 130 1.94 -17.70 -28.95
N ASN A 131 2.92 -16.91 -28.49
CA ASN A 131 3.02 -16.44 -27.12
C ASN A 131 2.40 -15.05 -26.97
N ARG A 132 1.78 -14.82 -25.81
CA ARG A 132 1.23 -13.52 -25.43
C ARG A 132 2.35 -12.65 -24.87
N GLU A 133 2.60 -11.52 -25.51
CA GLU A 133 3.48 -10.47 -25.03
C GLU A 133 2.71 -9.21 -24.66
N PHE A 134 3.32 -8.39 -23.80
CA PHE A 134 2.80 -7.08 -23.42
C PHE A 134 3.83 -6.03 -23.84
N TRP A 135 3.52 -5.32 -24.90
CA TRP A 135 4.35 -4.26 -25.43
C TRP A 135 3.99 -2.93 -24.75
N THR A 136 4.96 -2.06 -24.60
CA THR A 136 4.79 -0.74 -23.97
C THR A 136 4.80 0.36 -25.00
N LEU A 137 3.96 1.37 -24.80
CA LEU A 137 3.94 2.58 -25.60
C LEU A 137 5.23 3.39 -25.37
N ASN A 138 5.88 3.80 -26.46
CA ASN A 138 6.89 4.85 -26.43
C ASN A 138 6.19 6.21 -26.60
N PRO A 139 6.18 7.08 -25.56
CA PRO A 139 5.46 8.36 -25.61
C PRO A 139 5.96 9.34 -26.69
N ALA A 140 7.21 9.20 -27.12
CA ALA A 140 7.80 10.10 -28.11
C ALA A 140 7.39 9.73 -29.54
N THR A 141 7.36 8.43 -29.86
CA THR A 141 7.04 7.93 -31.21
C THR A 141 5.58 7.56 -31.38
N MET A 142 4.85 7.36 -30.28
CA MET A 142 3.49 6.80 -30.26
C MET A 142 3.41 5.37 -30.83
N GLU A 143 4.53 4.65 -30.83
CA GLU A 143 4.62 3.24 -31.27
C GLU A 143 4.73 2.30 -30.06
N TYR A 144 4.27 1.06 -30.24
CA TYR A 144 4.42 0.03 -29.21
C TYR A 144 5.69 -0.78 -29.47
N GLU A 145 6.47 -0.97 -28.42
CA GLU A 145 7.74 -1.68 -28.47
C GLU A 145 7.72 -2.88 -27.53
N ALA A 146 8.42 -3.95 -27.90
CA ALA A 146 8.67 -5.07 -27.01
C ALA A 146 9.41 -4.56 -25.76
N SER A 147 8.93 -4.94 -24.59
CA SER A 147 9.42 -4.41 -23.33
C SER A 147 10.32 -5.43 -22.64
N ASP A 148 11.60 -5.14 -22.55
CA ASP A 148 12.53 -5.92 -21.73
C ASP A 148 12.31 -5.64 -20.24
N LYS A 149 12.64 -6.59 -19.36
CA LYS A 149 12.56 -6.34 -17.91
C LYS A 149 13.59 -5.29 -17.51
N ALA A 150 13.14 -4.10 -17.13
CA ALA A 150 14.01 -3.09 -16.53
C ALA A 150 14.64 -3.66 -15.24
N ARG A 151 15.91 -3.34 -15.02
CA ARG A 151 16.67 -3.76 -13.83
C ARG A 151 17.40 -2.57 -13.25
N PHE A 152 17.33 -2.46 -11.93
CA PHE A 152 17.97 -1.41 -11.16
C PHE A 152 18.63 -2.04 -9.96
N ASP A 153 19.83 -1.56 -9.62
CA ASP A 153 20.62 -2.11 -8.52
C ASP A 153 19.93 -1.83 -7.19
N SER A 154 19.35 -0.64 -7.02
CA SER A 154 18.59 -0.27 -5.82
C SER A 154 17.40 -1.20 -5.57
N ILE A 155 16.58 -1.45 -6.59
CA ILE A 155 15.43 -2.37 -6.51
C ILE A 155 15.89 -3.80 -6.21
N GLY A 156 16.96 -4.26 -6.87
CA GLY A 156 17.53 -5.58 -6.66
C GLY A 156 18.08 -5.78 -5.25
N ALA A 157 18.67 -4.75 -4.66
CA ALA A 157 19.29 -4.78 -3.34
C ALA A 157 18.26 -4.91 -2.21
N VAL A 158 17.10 -4.24 -2.35
CA VAL A 158 16.11 -4.18 -1.27
C VAL A 158 14.97 -5.20 -1.39
N ARG A 159 14.92 -5.98 -2.48
CA ARG A 159 13.80 -6.91 -2.78
C ARG A 159 13.52 -7.99 -1.73
N LYS A 160 14.47 -8.26 -0.84
CA LYS A 160 14.37 -9.28 0.23
C LYS A 160 14.00 -8.69 1.59
N ILE A 161 13.89 -7.36 1.67
CA ILE A 161 13.55 -6.66 2.91
C ILE A 161 12.02 -6.62 2.99
N GLU A 162 11.49 -7.26 4.03
CA GLU A 162 10.05 -7.36 4.24
C GLU A 162 9.49 -6.05 4.83
N ASP A 163 10.17 -5.48 5.83
CA ASP A 163 9.79 -4.19 6.43
C ASP A 163 9.85 -3.05 5.40
N LEU A 164 8.70 -2.41 5.16
CA LEU A 164 8.60 -1.32 4.20
C LEU A 164 9.50 -0.14 4.58
N GLY A 165 9.59 0.20 5.87
CA GLY A 165 10.39 1.32 6.34
C GLY A 165 11.88 1.11 6.09
N GLU A 166 12.42 -0.04 6.47
CA GLU A 166 13.80 -0.44 6.21
C GLU A 166 14.09 -0.50 4.71
N ARG A 167 13.16 -1.09 3.95
CA ARG A 167 13.25 -1.17 2.49
C ARG A 167 13.37 0.21 1.84
N LEU A 168 12.50 1.16 2.23
CA LEU A 168 12.54 2.53 1.72
C LEU A 168 13.79 3.28 2.19
N ARG A 169 14.16 3.20 3.47
CA ARG A 169 15.39 3.84 3.99
C ARG A 169 16.63 3.36 3.24
N GLN A 170 16.76 2.05 3.02
CA GLN A 170 17.89 1.49 2.28
C GLN A 170 17.86 1.92 0.80
N LEU A 171 16.69 1.86 0.16
CA LEU A 171 16.54 2.24 -1.26
C LEU A 171 16.98 3.70 -1.49
N LEU A 172 16.61 4.61 -0.59
CA LEU A 172 16.95 6.02 -0.68
C LEU A 172 18.45 6.34 -0.45
N THR A 173 19.27 5.35 -0.10
CA THR A 173 20.74 5.51 -0.03
C THR A 173 21.43 5.36 -1.38
N TYR A 174 20.73 4.80 -2.38
CA TYR A 174 21.23 4.66 -3.75
C TYR A 174 21.03 5.96 -4.55
N ASP A 175 21.80 6.10 -5.62
CA ASP A 175 21.78 7.22 -6.56
C ASP A 175 21.43 6.81 -8.00
N ASP A 176 21.07 5.54 -8.20
CA ASP A 176 20.62 5.06 -9.50
C ASP A 176 19.28 5.69 -9.93
N ARG A 177 18.91 5.43 -11.18
CA ARG A 177 17.75 6.05 -11.83
C ARG A 177 16.44 5.72 -11.08
N ALA A 178 16.29 4.51 -10.56
CA ALA A 178 15.13 4.12 -9.77
C ALA A 178 15.08 4.82 -8.40
N ALA A 179 16.20 4.87 -7.69
CA ALA A 179 16.28 5.54 -6.40
C ALA A 179 16.02 7.05 -6.53
N THR A 180 16.52 7.68 -7.59
CA THR A 180 16.25 9.09 -7.89
C THR A 180 14.76 9.33 -8.14
N TYR A 181 14.11 8.53 -9.00
CA TYR A 181 12.68 8.64 -9.24
C TYR A 181 11.84 8.48 -7.96
N ILE A 182 12.16 7.45 -7.16
CA ILE A 182 11.43 7.18 -5.91
C ILE A 182 11.63 8.33 -4.94
N ARG A 183 12.87 8.81 -4.75
CA ARG A 183 13.17 9.93 -3.85
C ARG A 183 12.38 11.19 -4.21
N ASP A 184 12.44 11.59 -5.48
CA ASP A 184 11.82 12.84 -5.94
C ASP A 184 10.30 12.78 -5.90
N THR A 185 9.71 11.68 -6.40
CA THR A 185 8.25 11.51 -6.34
C THR A 185 7.73 11.31 -4.92
N LEU A 186 8.53 10.70 -4.03
CA LEU A 186 8.18 10.57 -2.63
C LEU A 186 8.25 11.92 -1.90
N TYR A 187 9.31 12.69 -2.07
CA TYR A 187 9.41 14.02 -1.46
C TYR A 187 8.27 14.95 -1.91
N PHE A 188 7.93 14.94 -3.19
CA PHE A 188 6.73 15.64 -3.67
C PHE A 188 5.45 15.12 -3.00
N ASN A 189 5.31 13.80 -2.88
CA ASN A 189 4.14 13.18 -2.24
C ASN A 189 3.98 13.63 -0.78
N LEU A 190 5.08 13.69 -0.02
CA LEU A 190 5.10 14.17 1.37
C LEU A 190 4.81 15.68 1.47
N GLU A 191 5.42 16.49 0.60
CA GLU A 191 5.15 17.92 0.48
C GLU A 191 3.66 18.17 0.23
N TYR A 192 3.10 17.53 -0.79
CA TYR A 192 1.71 17.73 -1.17
C TYR A 192 0.77 17.19 -0.09
N ALA A 193 1.07 16.03 0.51
CA ALA A 193 0.27 15.47 1.61
C ALA A 193 0.15 16.46 2.76
N ALA A 194 1.27 17.02 3.22
CA ALA A 194 1.27 17.99 4.32
C ALA A 194 0.60 19.32 3.93
N TYR A 195 0.74 19.75 2.68
CA TYR A 195 0.05 20.94 2.18
C TYR A 195 -1.48 20.76 2.15
N VAL A 196 -1.95 19.62 1.62
CA VAL A 196 -3.38 19.42 1.30
C VAL A 196 -4.16 18.85 2.49
N ALA A 197 -3.54 18.10 3.40
CA ALA A 197 -4.23 17.43 4.51
C ALA A 197 -5.13 18.37 5.33
N PRO A 198 -4.69 19.58 5.75
CA PRO A 198 -5.55 20.51 6.47
C PRO A 198 -6.74 21.03 5.65
N LYS A 199 -6.72 20.93 4.32
CA LYS A 199 -7.81 21.34 3.44
C LYS A 199 -8.86 20.26 3.24
N ILE A 200 -8.45 18.98 3.23
CA ILE A 200 -9.32 17.85 2.82
C ILE A 200 -9.73 16.93 3.97
N ALA A 201 -8.99 16.93 5.07
CA ALA A 201 -9.20 16.02 6.19
C ALA A 201 -9.27 16.77 7.53
N TYR A 202 -9.80 16.08 8.54
CA TYR A 202 -9.77 16.54 9.93
C TYR A 202 -8.63 15.90 10.73
N LYS A 203 -8.12 14.73 10.29
CA LYS A 203 -7.06 13.96 10.95
C LYS A 203 -6.06 13.45 9.91
N LEU A 204 -4.78 13.38 10.27
CA LEU A 204 -3.74 12.81 9.41
C LEU A 204 -4.03 11.34 9.07
N SER A 205 -4.53 10.59 10.05
CA SER A 205 -4.86 9.17 9.88
C SER A 205 -5.96 8.92 8.84
N ASP A 206 -6.85 9.88 8.59
CA ASP A 206 -7.86 9.74 7.53
C ASP A 206 -7.24 9.87 6.13
N VAL A 207 -6.16 10.66 5.99
CA VAL A 207 -5.37 10.74 4.74
C VAL A 207 -4.66 9.42 4.48
N ASP A 208 -3.98 8.88 5.50
CA ASP A 208 -3.28 7.61 5.36
C ASP A 208 -4.24 6.45 5.07
N LYS A 209 -5.34 6.36 5.81
CA LYS A 209 -6.40 5.36 5.57
C LYS A 209 -7.01 5.49 4.18
N ALA A 210 -7.25 6.69 3.68
CA ALA A 210 -7.76 6.89 2.32
C ALA A 210 -6.78 6.37 1.26
N VAL A 211 -5.47 6.55 1.47
CA VAL A 211 -4.42 6.03 0.57
C VAL A 211 -4.34 4.50 0.66
N LYS A 212 -4.30 3.94 1.88
CA LYS A 212 -4.20 2.50 2.09
C LYS A 212 -5.43 1.74 1.60
N TRP A 213 -6.62 2.17 2.03
CA TRP A 213 -7.85 1.46 1.72
C TRP A 213 -8.39 1.78 0.33
N GLY A 214 -8.18 3.01 -0.15
CA GLY A 214 -8.65 3.45 -1.46
C GLY A 214 -7.75 3.01 -2.62
N PHE A 215 -6.43 3.00 -2.40
CA PHE A 215 -5.44 2.71 -3.44
C PHE A 215 -4.59 1.46 -3.16
N SER A 216 -4.89 0.74 -2.07
CA SER A 216 -4.20 -0.51 -1.70
C SER A 216 -2.69 -0.34 -1.52
N HIS A 217 -2.27 0.83 -1.01
CA HIS A 217 -0.89 1.04 -0.58
C HIS A 217 -0.68 0.42 0.81
N GLU A 218 0.52 -0.10 1.07
CA GLU A 218 0.90 -0.65 2.38
C GLU A 218 0.89 0.43 3.47
N ALA A 219 1.28 1.67 3.13
CA ALA A 219 1.31 2.80 4.05
C ALA A 219 0.83 4.10 3.40
N GLY A 220 0.28 4.99 4.22
CA GLY A 220 -0.07 6.35 3.83
C GLY A 220 1.13 7.31 3.85
N PRO A 221 1.01 8.54 3.31
CA PRO A 221 2.11 9.50 3.28
C PRO A 221 2.69 9.85 4.65
N PHE A 222 1.87 10.00 5.71
CA PHE A 222 2.40 10.38 7.03
C PHE A 222 3.02 9.17 7.74
N GLU A 223 2.46 7.96 7.55
CA GLU A 223 3.10 6.71 7.98
C GLU A 223 4.46 6.51 7.30
N ILE A 224 4.57 6.74 5.98
CA ILE A 224 5.85 6.65 5.25
C ILE A 224 6.84 7.68 5.78
N TRP A 225 6.40 8.92 6.03
CA TRP A 225 7.28 9.95 6.56
C TRP A 225 7.82 9.59 7.95
N ASP A 226 6.98 9.01 8.81
CA ASP A 226 7.42 8.49 10.11
C ASP A 226 8.43 7.34 9.95
N MET A 227 8.19 6.40 9.03
CA MET A 227 9.13 5.32 8.73
C MET A 227 10.51 5.85 8.26
N LEU A 228 10.54 6.97 7.55
CA LEU A 228 11.79 7.60 7.10
C LEU A 228 12.44 8.50 8.15
N GLY A 229 11.74 8.80 9.25
CA GLY A 229 12.12 9.80 10.24
C GLY A 229 11.76 11.22 9.79
N VAL A 230 10.82 11.86 10.51
CA VAL A 230 10.22 13.13 10.07
C VAL A 230 11.24 14.25 9.96
N ALA A 231 12.02 14.47 11.02
CA ALA A 231 13.00 15.56 11.08
C ALA A 231 14.10 15.41 10.02
N GLU A 232 14.66 14.20 9.89
CA GLU A 232 15.71 13.93 8.92
C GLU A 232 15.21 14.08 7.48
N THR A 233 14.01 13.55 7.20
CA THR A 233 13.39 13.64 5.88
C THR A 233 13.05 15.09 5.53
N ALA A 234 12.56 15.89 6.49
CA ALA A 234 12.29 17.30 6.26
C ALA A 234 13.54 18.08 5.81
N VAL A 235 14.69 17.85 6.44
CA VAL A 235 15.97 18.46 6.04
C VAL A 235 16.36 18.03 4.61
N LYS A 236 16.24 16.74 4.30
CA LYS A 236 16.57 16.21 2.96
C LYS A 236 15.64 16.73 1.87
N MET A 237 14.35 16.89 2.17
CA MET A 237 13.35 17.49 1.27
C MET A 237 13.75 18.92 0.91
N GLU A 238 14.02 19.76 1.90
CA GLU A 238 14.41 21.16 1.66
C GLU A 238 15.72 21.28 0.90
N ALA A 239 16.72 20.46 1.23
CA ALA A 239 17.98 20.40 0.50
C ALA A 239 17.81 19.98 -0.97
N SER A 240 16.73 19.23 -1.27
CA SER A 240 16.37 18.78 -2.62
C SER A 240 15.38 19.71 -3.32
N GLY A 241 15.03 20.85 -2.72
CA GLY A 241 14.13 21.86 -3.31
C GLY A 241 12.64 21.63 -3.08
N TYR A 242 12.26 20.64 -2.29
CA TYR A 242 10.87 20.37 -1.90
C TYR A 242 10.50 21.15 -0.63
N LYS A 243 9.23 21.55 -0.52
CA LYS A 243 8.74 22.34 0.60
C LYS A 243 8.26 21.46 1.74
N VAL A 244 8.60 21.86 2.96
CA VAL A 244 8.00 21.30 4.18
C VAL A 244 6.94 22.29 4.68
N ALA A 245 5.72 21.82 4.88
CA ALA A 245 4.61 22.66 5.33
C ALA A 245 4.91 23.33 6.68
N GLY A 246 4.47 24.58 6.85
CA GLY A 246 4.75 25.37 8.06
C GLY A 246 4.33 24.67 9.36
N TRP A 247 3.16 24.01 9.36
CA TRP A 247 2.67 23.28 10.53
C TRP A 247 3.55 22.08 10.91
N VAL A 248 4.23 21.44 9.95
CA VAL A 248 5.18 20.34 10.23
C VAL A 248 6.44 20.91 10.89
N LYS A 249 6.91 22.07 10.45
CA LYS A 249 8.05 22.76 11.08
C LYS A 249 7.71 23.19 12.51
N GLU A 250 6.51 23.73 12.72
CA GLU A 250 6.01 24.07 14.05
C GLU A 250 5.89 22.84 14.97
N MET A 251 5.38 21.73 14.43
CA MET A 251 5.32 20.44 15.14
C MET A 251 6.70 19.98 15.62
N LEU A 252 7.69 19.97 14.72
CA LEU A 252 9.08 19.60 15.05
C LEU A 252 9.70 20.56 16.07
N ALA A 253 9.49 21.87 15.92
CA ALA A 253 9.98 22.88 16.85
C ALA A 253 9.37 22.76 18.26
N ALA A 254 8.14 22.23 18.36
CA ALA A 254 7.48 21.91 19.62
C ALA A 254 7.98 20.60 20.26
N GLY A 255 8.92 19.89 19.63
CA GLY A 255 9.52 18.66 20.15
C GLY A 255 8.80 17.37 19.71
N HIS A 256 7.79 17.47 18.85
CA HIS A 256 7.12 16.29 18.28
C HIS A 256 7.90 15.80 17.05
N ASN A 257 8.68 14.72 17.24
CA ASN A 257 9.58 14.19 16.20
C ASN A 257 8.91 13.18 15.24
N SER A 258 7.63 12.90 15.44
CA SER A 258 6.85 11.93 14.67
C SER A 258 5.38 12.37 14.60
N PHE A 259 4.68 12.01 13.52
CA PHE A 259 3.22 12.19 13.42
C PHE A 259 2.47 11.20 14.31
N TYR A 260 3.10 10.06 14.63
CA TYR A 260 2.48 8.97 15.36
C TYR A 260 3.37 8.45 16.49
N GLU A 261 2.85 8.50 17.72
CA GLU A 261 3.62 8.12 18.91
C GLU A 261 2.70 7.45 19.93
N ASN A 262 3.09 6.28 20.45
CA ASN A 262 2.40 5.60 21.55
C ASN A 262 0.86 5.50 21.38
N GLY A 263 0.40 5.06 20.20
CA GLY A 263 -1.03 4.96 19.88
C GLY A 263 -1.73 6.31 19.66
N SER A 264 -0.99 7.41 19.60
CA SER A 264 -1.49 8.75 19.31
C SER A 264 -1.14 9.21 17.89
N VAL A 265 -1.82 10.26 17.44
CA VAL A 265 -1.61 10.96 16.17
C VAL A 265 -1.53 12.45 16.43
N TYR A 266 -0.65 13.16 15.73
CA TYR A 266 -0.55 14.60 15.81
C TYR A 266 -1.77 15.27 15.18
N ASP A 267 -2.42 16.13 15.96
CA ASP A 267 -3.48 17.01 15.48
C ASP A 267 -2.88 18.33 15.00
N PHE A 268 -2.82 18.53 13.69
CA PHE A 268 -2.31 19.76 13.08
C PHE A 268 -3.15 21.01 13.38
N THR A 269 -4.39 20.85 13.87
CA THR A 269 -5.24 21.99 14.29
C THR A 269 -5.00 22.31 15.76
N GLY A 270 -5.04 21.31 16.64
CA GLY A 270 -4.80 21.44 18.08
C GLY A 270 -3.33 21.58 18.47
N LYS A 271 -2.41 21.31 17.54
CA LYS A 271 -0.95 21.33 17.71
C LYS A 271 -0.42 20.42 18.82
N GLN A 272 -1.05 19.27 19.02
CA GLN A 272 -0.71 18.32 20.07
C GLN A 272 -1.02 16.89 19.64
N MET A 273 -0.42 15.92 20.32
CA MET A 273 -0.78 14.52 20.15
C MET A 273 -2.18 14.25 20.70
N GLN A 274 -2.98 13.49 19.96
CA GLN A 274 -4.30 13.02 20.37
C GLN A 274 -4.36 11.49 20.22
N PRO A 275 -5.05 10.78 21.13
CA PRO A 275 -5.26 9.34 20.98
C PRO A 275 -5.84 9.00 19.60
N ARG A 276 -5.28 7.98 18.93
CA ARG A 276 -5.86 7.50 17.67
C ARG A 276 -7.25 6.93 17.92
N ASP A 277 -8.15 7.19 16.98
CA ASP A 277 -9.45 6.54 16.94
C ASP A 277 -9.25 5.10 16.45
N ILE A 278 -9.11 4.18 17.41
CA ILE A 278 -9.03 2.75 17.18
C ILE A 278 -10.45 2.22 17.22
N ASP A 279 -10.86 1.55 16.15
CA ASP A 279 -12.15 0.89 16.12
C ASP A 279 -12.11 -0.31 17.08
N LYS A 280 -12.84 -0.20 18.19
CA LYS A 280 -12.95 -1.26 19.20
C LYS A 280 -13.50 -2.58 18.67
N ASN A 281 -14.15 -2.55 17.50
CA ASN A 281 -14.66 -3.76 16.84
C ASN A 281 -13.61 -4.44 15.96
N ILE A 282 -12.44 -3.82 15.77
CA ILE A 282 -11.31 -4.37 15.02
C ILE A 282 -10.24 -4.82 16.02
N VAL A 283 -9.95 -6.11 15.99
CA VAL A 283 -8.82 -6.67 16.74
C VAL A 283 -7.63 -6.80 15.79
N VAL A 284 -6.54 -6.13 16.13
CA VAL A 284 -5.25 -6.23 15.44
C VAL A 284 -4.37 -7.15 16.26
N VAL A 285 -3.84 -8.20 15.63
CA VAL A 285 -3.13 -9.29 16.30
C VAL A 285 -1.82 -8.79 16.91
N GLU A 286 -1.12 -7.88 16.22
CA GLU A 286 0.10 -7.24 16.76
C GLU A 286 -0.14 -6.53 18.10
N ASN A 287 -1.32 -5.93 18.30
CA ASN A 287 -1.66 -5.28 19.57
C ASN A 287 -1.84 -6.30 20.70
N LEU A 288 -2.36 -7.50 20.41
CA LEU A 288 -2.48 -8.58 21.40
C LEU A 288 -1.08 -9.08 21.82
N HIS A 289 -0.19 -9.28 20.86
CA HIS A 289 1.21 -9.63 21.12
C HIS A 289 1.90 -8.56 21.98
N GLY A 290 1.79 -7.28 21.59
CA GLY A 290 2.38 -6.16 22.35
C GLY A 290 1.80 -6.01 23.76
N ALA A 291 0.56 -6.43 23.98
CA ALA A 291 -0.08 -6.47 25.29
C ALA A 291 0.24 -7.73 26.12
N GLY A 292 1.08 -8.64 25.60
CA GLY A 292 1.47 -9.87 26.29
C GLY A 292 0.32 -10.86 26.45
N LYS A 293 -0.61 -10.89 25.49
CA LYS A 293 -1.80 -11.76 25.52
C LYS A 293 -1.56 -13.19 25.04
N GLU A 294 -0.31 -13.60 24.89
CA GLU A 294 0.04 -14.93 24.42
C GLU A 294 -0.29 -16.01 25.46
N VAL A 295 -1.06 -17.02 25.03
CA VAL A 295 -1.43 -18.21 25.82
C VAL A 295 -0.52 -19.39 25.47
N ALA A 296 -0.28 -19.60 24.18
CA ALA A 296 0.61 -20.62 23.64
C ALA A 296 1.12 -20.21 22.25
N ARG A 297 2.31 -20.68 21.86
CA ARG A 297 2.90 -20.39 20.56
C ARG A 297 3.80 -21.54 20.07
N ASN A 298 3.82 -21.75 18.77
CA ASN A 298 4.85 -22.52 18.06
C ASN A 298 5.30 -21.73 16.81
N ASP A 299 6.04 -22.35 15.89
CA ASP A 299 6.61 -21.66 14.72
C ASP A 299 5.57 -21.32 13.62
N SER A 300 4.37 -21.91 13.68
CA SER A 300 3.35 -21.79 12.63
C SER A 300 2.03 -21.18 13.10
N ALA A 301 1.76 -21.18 14.41
CA ALA A 301 0.56 -20.61 15.00
C ALA A 301 0.72 -20.16 16.47
N SER A 302 -0.22 -19.33 16.92
CA SER A 302 -0.35 -18.86 18.31
C SER A 302 -1.78 -18.97 18.81
N LEU A 303 -1.96 -19.12 20.13
CA LEU A 303 -3.21 -18.87 20.83
C LEU A 303 -3.06 -17.59 21.66
N LEU A 304 -3.95 -16.62 21.49
CA LEU A 304 -3.90 -15.32 22.14
C LEU A 304 -5.22 -15.03 22.86
N ASP A 305 -5.18 -14.48 24.07
CA ASP A 305 -6.36 -14.01 24.80
C ASP A 305 -6.86 -12.68 24.19
N MET A 306 -8.04 -12.69 23.57
CA MET A 306 -8.68 -11.48 23.02
C MET A 306 -9.53 -10.73 24.05
N GLY A 307 -9.67 -11.26 25.27
CA GLY A 307 -10.59 -10.78 26.29
C GLY A 307 -11.97 -11.43 26.21
N ASP A 308 -12.81 -11.11 27.19
CA ASP A 308 -14.21 -11.57 27.28
C ASP A 308 -14.41 -13.10 27.17
N GLY A 309 -13.42 -13.87 27.60
CA GLY A 309 -13.45 -15.34 27.51
C GLY A 309 -13.22 -15.87 26.09
N VAL A 310 -12.76 -15.05 25.15
CA VAL A 310 -12.52 -15.45 23.75
C VAL A 310 -11.01 -15.51 23.46
N MET A 311 -10.55 -16.59 22.83
CA MET A 311 -9.19 -16.69 22.30
C MET A 311 -9.12 -16.55 20.79
N LEU A 312 -8.02 -15.99 20.30
CA LEU A 312 -7.61 -16.02 18.90
C LEU A 312 -6.69 -17.22 18.66
N PHE A 313 -7.00 -18.01 17.65
CA PHE A 313 -6.09 -18.95 17.03
C PHE A 313 -5.49 -18.30 15.77
N GLU A 314 -4.26 -17.81 15.94
CA GLU A 314 -3.50 -17.08 14.93
C GLU A 314 -2.67 -18.03 14.07
N PHE A 315 -2.79 -17.91 12.74
CA PHE A 315 -1.86 -18.55 11.80
C PHE A 315 -0.76 -17.57 11.41
N HIS A 316 0.48 -18.04 11.42
CA HIS A 316 1.63 -17.26 10.95
C HIS A 316 2.69 -18.12 10.24
N ALA A 317 2.34 -19.34 9.84
CA ALA A 317 3.13 -20.13 8.90
C ALA A 317 3.29 -19.40 7.57
N LYS A 318 4.27 -19.83 6.76
CA LYS A 318 4.46 -19.27 5.41
C LYS A 318 3.17 -19.36 4.58
N MET A 319 2.65 -18.20 4.15
CA MET A 319 1.38 -18.07 3.43
C MET A 319 0.15 -18.57 4.20
N ASN A 320 0.28 -18.81 5.51
CA ASN A 320 -0.74 -19.46 6.34
C ASN A 320 -1.17 -20.81 5.76
N ALA A 321 -0.22 -21.57 5.23
CA ALA A 321 -0.44 -22.95 4.79
C ALA A 321 -0.56 -23.88 6.00
N ILE A 322 -1.58 -24.74 6.02
CA ILE A 322 -1.84 -25.64 7.13
C ILE A 322 -0.79 -26.76 7.15
N ASP A 323 -0.03 -26.81 8.23
CA ASP A 323 0.97 -27.83 8.56
C ASP A 323 0.64 -28.50 9.90
N ASP A 324 1.47 -29.48 10.29
CA ASP A 324 1.26 -30.24 11.53
C ASP A 324 1.34 -29.36 12.80
N MET A 325 2.05 -28.23 12.75
CA MET A 325 2.17 -27.31 13.87
C MET A 325 0.89 -26.49 14.06
N ILE A 326 0.25 -26.06 12.96
CA ILE A 326 -1.08 -25.46 13.00
C ILE A 326 -2.09 -26.48 13.54
N ILE A 327 -2.11 -27.70 13.01
CA ILE A 327 -3.05 -28.74 13.47
C ILE A 327 -2.87 -29.01 14.98
N GLY A 328 -1.62 -29.17 15.43
CA GLY A 328 -1.29 -29.37 16.84
C GLY A 328 -1.76 -28.22 17.73
N MET A 329 -1.55 -26.98 17.30
CA MET A 329 -2.03 -25.79 18.04
C MET A 329 -3.56 -25.71 18.06
N GLY A 330 -4.23 -26.12 16.98
CA GLY A 330 -5.68 -26.20 16.93
C GLY A 330 -6.24 -27.18 17.96
N HIS A 331 -5.63 -28.36 18.11
CA HIS A 331 -6.02 -29.31 19.16
C HIS A 331 -5.76 -28.80 20.57
N GLU A 332 -4.68 -28.05 20.80
CA GLU A 332 -4.45 -27.37 22.08
C GLU A 332 -5.53 -26.32 22.34
N GLY A 333 -5.89 -25.52 21.33
CA GLY A 333 -6.99 -24.56 21.41
C GLY A 333 -8.31 -25.24 21.77
N LEU A 334 -8.65 -26.37 21.14
CA LEU A 334 -9.87 -27.11 21.48
C LEU A 334 -9.91 -27.55 22.94
N LYS A 335 -8.78 -27.99 23.53
CA LYS A 335 -8.73 -28.32 24.97
C LYS A 335 -8.96 -27.10 25.85
N ARG A 336 -8.45 -25.93 25.44
CA ARG A 336 -8.62 -24.67 26.17
C ARG A 336 -10.07 -24.18 26.17
N LEU A 337 -10.89 -24.58 25.19
CA LEU A 337 -12.33 -24.32 25.19
C LEU A 337 -13.10 -25.13 26.25
N ASP A 338 -12.54 -26.24 26.72
CA ASP A 338 -13.15 -27.04 27.79
C ASP A 338 -12.80 -26.51 29.19
N THR A 339 -11.87 -25.55 29.30
CA THR A 339 -11.33 -25.11 30.60
C THR A 339 -11.27 -23.59 30.79
N ASP A 340 -10.65 -22.86 29.87
CA ASP A 340 -10.15 -21.50 30.09
C ASP A 340 -10.91 -20.44 29.28
N PHE A 341 -11.53 -20.82 28.16
CA PHE A 341 -12.18 -19.92 27.21
C PHE A 341 -13.56 -20.42 26.79
N ASP A 342 -14.49 -19.51 26.54
CA ASP A 342 -15.85 -19.78 26.09
C ASP A 342 -15.94 -19.91 24.56
N ALA A 343 -15.00 -19.30 23.81
CA ALA A 343 -14.99 -19.30 22.35
C ALA A 343 -13.60 -19.15 21.75
N MET A 344 -13.45 -19.61 20.50
CA MET A 344 -12.24 -19.47 19.69
C MET A 344 -12.58 -18.80 18.36
N VAL A 345 -11.81 -17.77 18.01
CA VAL A 345 -11.80 -17.13 16.69
C VAL A 345 -10.56 -17.61 15.95
N ILE A 346 -10.68 -17.96 14.66
CA ILE A 346 -9.53 -18.25 13.80
C ILE A 346 -9.30 -17.04 12.91
N GLY A 347 -8.11 -16.46 12.94
CA GLY A 347 -7.81 -15.22 12.21
C GLY A 347 -6.34 -14.85 12.25
N ASN A 348 -5.90 -13.96 11.37
CA ASN A 348 -4.55 -13.42 11.34
C ASN A 348 -4.54 -12.09 10.57
N ASP A 349 -3.46 -11.31 10.72
CA ASP A 349 -3.24 -10.05 10.00
C ASP A 349 -2.49 -10.25 8.67
N GLY A 350 -2.32 -11.50 8.20
CA GLY A 350 -1.59 -11.82 6.99
C GLY A 350 -2.37 -11.56 5.70
N ASP A 351 -1.65 -11.37 4.59
CA ASP A 351 -2.23 -11.14 3.25
C ASP A 351 -3.20 -12.24 2.79
N ASN A 352 -2.97 -13.47 3.24
CA ASN A 352 -3.81 -14.62 2.95
C ASN A 352 -4.34 -15.16 4.27
N PHE A 353 -5.66 -15.30 4.41
CA PHE A 353 -6.22 -15.99 5.57
C PHE A 353 -5.61 -17.41 5.71
N CYS A 354 -5.62 -18.18 4.62
CA CYS A 354 -5.03 -19.51 4.50
C CYS A 354 -4.97 -19.92 3.02
N VAL A 355 -3.87 -20.54 2.57
CA VAL A 355 -3.73 -21.08 1.19
C VAL A 355 -4.07 -22.58 1.08
N GLY A 356 -4.62 -23.16 2.15
CA GLY A 356 -4.94 -24.58 2.26
C GLY A 356 -3.78 -25.40 2.81
N ALA A 357 -3.80 -26.70 2.56
CA ALA A 357 -2.76 -27.62 3.03
C ALA A 357 -1.39 -27.31 2.42
N ASN A 358 -0.33 -27.56 3.17
CA ASN A 358 1.04 -27.44 2.67
C ASN A 358 1.35 -28.51 1.60
N LEU A 359 1.08 -28.18 0.33
CA LEU A 359 1.26 -29.11 -0.79
C LEU A 359 2.71 -29.56 -1.00
N PHE A 360 3.70 -28.79 -0.54
CA PHE A 360 5.09 -29.23 -0.58
C PHE A 360 5.31 -30.41 0.37
N ALA A 361 4.81 -30.32 1.61
CA ALA A 361 4.87 -31.43 2.57
C ALA A 361 4.14 -32.67 2.03
N VAL A 362 2.96 -32.49 1.44
CA VAL A 362 2.19 -33.57 0.77
C VAL A 362 3.02 -34.22 -0.35
N GLY A 363 3.64 -33.40 -1.21
CA GLY A 363 4.47 -33.87 -2.32
C GLY A 363 5.71 -34.64 -1.86
N VAL A 364 6.36 -34.19 -0.79
CA VAL A 364 7.52 -34.88 -0.19
C VAL A 364 7.09 -36.23 0.42
N ALA A 365 5.98 -36.28 1.14
CA ALA A 365 5.48 -37.52 1.73
C ALA A 365 5.06 -38.53 0.65
N ALA A 366 4.36 -38.09 -0.40
CA ALA A 366 3.98 -38.91 -1.54
C ALA A 366 5.20 -39.42 -2.32
N GLY A 367 6.16 -38.55 -2.62
CA GLY A 367 7.40 -38.91 -3.31
C GLY A 367 8.32 -39.83 -2.51
N SER A 368 8.15 -39.89 -1.19
CA SER A 368 8.87 -40.78 -0.28
C SER A 368 8.05 -42.02 0.12
N GLU A 369 6.90 -42.26 -0.51
CA GLU A 369 5.98 -43.38 -0.23
C GLU A 369 5.52 -43.48 1.23
N ARG A 370 5.49 -42.36 1.97
CA ARG A 370 5.01 -42.29 3.36
C ARG A 370 3.49 -42.13 3.41
N TRP A 371 2.79 -43.19 3.00
CA TRP A 371 1.33 -43.20 2.90
C TRP A 371 0.63 -43.08 4.24
N ASP A 372 1.20 -43.66 5.30
CA ASP A 372 0.65 -43.58 6.66
C ASP A 372 0.70 -42.13 7.18
N ASP A 373 1.82 -41.43 6.98
CA ASP A 373 1.97 -40.01 7.34
C ASP A 373 0.94 -39.15 6.60
N LEU A 374 0.73 -39.38 5.30
CA LEU A 374 -0.30 -38.68 4.51
C LEU A 374 -1.71 -38.94 5.05
N ASN A 375 -2.00 -40.19 5.40
CA ASN A 375 -3.32 -40.58 5.90
C ASN A 375 -3.57 -39.94 7.28
N GLN A 376 -2.55 -39.90 8.14
CA GLN A 376 -2.61 -39.22 9.42
C GLN A 376 -2.80 -37.71 9.26
N MET A 377 -2.13 -37.08 8.30
CA MET A 377 -2.28 -35.65 8.00
C MET A 377 -3.70 -35.32 7.51
N ILE A 378 -4.28 -36.17 6.65
CA ILE A 378 -5.66 -36.01 6.16
C ILE A 378 -6.66 -36.17 7.31
N HIS A 379 -6.48 -37.17 8.16
CA HIS A 379 -7.36 -37.41 9.30
C HIS A 379 -7.25 -36.33 10.38
N GLY A 380 -6.05 -35.76 10.60
CA GLY A 380 -5.87 -34.66 11.56
C GLY A 380 -6.52 -33.35 11.11
N LEU A 381 -6.82 -33.18 9.82
CA LEU A 381 -7.53 -32.02 9.27
C LEU A 381 -9.07 -32.13 9.36
N GLN A 382 -9.59 -33.32 9.67
CA GLN A 382 -11.03 -33.61 9.78
C GLN A 382 -11.46 -33.58 11.25
#